data_AF-A0A4Q5SJK5-F1
#
_entry.id   AF-A0A4Q5SJK5-F1
#
_cell.length_a   1.000
_cell.length_b   1.000
_cell.length_c   1.000
_cell.angle_alpha   90.00
_cell.angle_beta   90.00
_cell.angle_gamma   90.00
#
_symmetry.space_group_name_H-M   'P 1'
#
loop_
_entity.id
_entity.type
_entity.pdbx_description
1 polymer ?
#
loop_
_entity_poly.entity_id
_entity_poly.type
_entity_poly.pdbx_seq_one_letter_code
_entity_poly.pdbx_strand_id
1 'polypeptide(L)'
;MHGTVTDGRSRAADLAFFRPPPPTEGGPSAALVPPEPWAMRVGKHIQPIVNRIVAHSSLVADRALPDAIDFPWVAVLEREWRTIRDEATAALSDLSGVPPLADISPDHRDIAPGDQWRSLFLYGYGYRDDANCRACPQT
;
A
#
# COMPACT_ATOMS: atom_id res chain seq x y z
N MET A 1 29.11 -19.98 39.59
CA MET A 1 29.07 -21.13 38.67
C MET A 1 27.82 -21.01 37.81
N HIS A 2 28.03 -20.55 36.57
CA HIS A 2 27.26 -20.74 35.34
C HIS A 2 25.77 -21.10 35.44
N GLY A 3 24.91 -20.08 35.30
CA GLY A 3 23.61 -20.21 34.66
C GLY A 3 23.78 -19.97 33.16
N THR A 4 23.65 -21.03 32.36
CA THR A 4 23.74 -20.97 30.91
C THR A 4 22.46 -20.39 30.31
N VAL A 5 22.59 -19.22 29.70
CA VAL A 5 21.65 -18.67 28.73
C VAL A 5 21.64 -19.59 27.51
N THR A 6 20.57 -20.34 27.29
CA THR A 6 20.34 -21.07 26.04
C THR A 6 19.53 -20.19 25.09
N ASP A 7 20.29 -19.58 24.19
CA ASP A 7 20.00 -19.13 22.82
C ASP A 7 18.61 -19.53 22.26
N GLY A 8 17.69 -18.57 22.24
CA GLY A 8 16.41 -18.65 21.54
C GLY A 8 16.57 -18.29 20.07
N ARG A 9 17.29 -19.12 19.30
CA ARG A 9 17.37 -18.99 17.84
C ARG A 9 16.18 -19.67 17.16
N SER A 10 15.59 -18.91 16.23
CA SER A 10 14.83 -19.38 15.06
C SER A 10 13.40 -19.87 15.29
N ARG A 11 12.47 -18.92 15.46
CA ARG A 11 11.16 -19.03 14.79
C ARG A 11 11.25 -18.32 13.44
N ALA A 12 11.78 -19.02 12.44
CA ALA A 12 11.44 -18.73 11.05
C ALA A 12 10.00 -19.20 10.86
N ALA A 13 9.04 -18.35 11.28
CA ALA A 13 7.64 -18.56 10.98
C ALA A 13 7.44 -18.29 9.50
N ASP A 14 7.21 -19.36 8.75
CA ASP A 14 6.42 -19.47 7.53
C ASP A 14 6.19 -18.16 6.74
N LEU A 15 7.16 -17.79 5.91
CA LEU A 15 6.98 -16.84 4.80
C LEU A 15 6.23 -17.49 3.60
N ALA A 16 5.59 -18.64 3.80
CA ALA A 16 4.88 -19.39 2.76
C ALA A 16 3.45 -18.87 2.47
N PHE A 17 3.08 -17.67 2.91
CA PHE A 17 1.70 -17.17 2.81
C PHE A 17 1.38 -16.44 1.49
N PHE A 18 2.37 -15.97 0.73
CA PHE A 18 2.12 -15.27 -0.53
C PHE A 18 2.57 -16.11 -1.74
N ARG A 19 1.69 -17.00 -2.21
CA ARG A 19 1.80 -17.53 -3.57
C ARG A 19 1.06 -16.56 -4.49
N PRO A 20 1.72 -15.85 -5.42
CA PRO A 20 1.00 -15.00 -6.36
C PRO A 20 0.00 -15.88 -7.14
N PRO A 21 -1.25 -15.43 -7.29
CA PRO A 21 -2.22 -16.16 -8.08
C PRO A 21 -1.74 -16.27 -9.54
N PRO A 22 -2.18 -17.30 -10.29
CA PRO A 22 -1.90 -17.38 -11.70
C PRO A 22 -2.42 -16.11 -12.41
N PRO A 23 -1.75 -15.66 -13.49
CA PRO A 23 -2.17 -14.46 -14.21
C PRO A 23 -3.64 -14.61 -14.62
N THR A 24 -4.47 -13.64 -14.26
CA THR A 24 -5.87 -13.60 -14.67
C THR A 24 -5.93 -13.44 -16.19
N GLU A 25 -6.67 -14.32 -16.88
CA GLU A 25 -6.95 -14.13 -18.30
C GLU A 25 -7.80 -12.86 -18.47
N GLY A 26 -7.15 -11.81 -18.97
CA GLY A 26 -7.68 -10.46 -18.97
C GLY A 26 -6.63 -9.49 -18.47
N GLY A 27 -5.59 -9.28 -19.29
CA GLY A 27 -4.67 -8.17 -19.08
C GLY A 27 -5.42 -6.82 -19.10
N PRO A 28 -4.74 -5.71 -18.76
CA PRO A 28 -5.32 -4.38 -18.80
C PRO A 28 -6.19 -4.14 -20.03
N SER A 29 -7.43 -3.67 -19.84
CA SER A 29 -8.22 -3.16 -20.97
C SER A 29 -7.38 -2.08 -21.67
N ALA A 30 -6.93 -2.40 -22.88
CA ALA A 30 -6.04 -1.57 -23.70
C ALA A 30 -6.61 -0.16 -23.93
N ALA A 31 -7.91 0.02 -23.73
CA ALA A 31 -8.63 1.28 -23.87
C ALA A 31 -8.21 2.36 -22.85
N LEU A 32 -7.57 1.99 -21.73
CA LEU A 32 -7.17 2.93 -20.66
C LEU A 32 -5.67 3.22 -20.62
N VAL A 33 -4.86 2.56 -21.47
CA VAL A 33 -3.40 2.77 -21.51
C VAL A 33 -3.06 3.53 -22.80
N PRO A 34 -2.75 4.84 -22.74
CA PRO A 34 -2.29 5.55 -23.92
C PRO A 34 -0.96 4.95 -24.42
N PRO A 35 -0.73 4.86 -25.74
CA PRO A 35 0.52 4.32 -26.29
C PRO A 35 1.71 5.16 -25.82
N GLU A 36 2.78 4.51 -25.34
CA GLU A 36 3.92 5.20 -24.73
C GLU A 36 4.57 6.20 -25.70
N PRO A 37 4.37 7.52 -25.51
CA PRO A 37 4.98 8.52 -26.34
C PRO A 37 6.50 8.49 -26.15
N TRP A 38 7.25 8.89 -27.17
CA TRP A 38 8.70 9.02 -27.08
C TRP A 38 9.14 9.89 -25.88
N ALA A 39 8.36 10.91 -25.52
CA ALA A 39 8.58 11.76 -24.36
C ALA A 39 8.56 10.98 -23.03
N MET A 40 7.72 9.94 -22.92
CA MET A 40 7.67 9.07 -21.74
C MET A 40 8.95 8.24 -21.63
N ARG A 41 9.50 7.76 -22.74
CA ARG A 41 10.77 7.00 -22.76
C ARG A 41 11.94 7.88 -22.31
N VAL A 42 11.99 9.13 -22.77
CA VAL A 42 12.98 10.11 -22.31
C VAL A 42 12.79 10.43 -20.83
N GLY A 43 11.54 10.62 -20.39
CA GLY A 43 11.19 10.84 -18.98
C GLY A 43 11.71 9.74 -18.07
N LYS A 44 11.57 8.47 -18.46
CA LYS A 44 12.10 7.30 -17.71
C LYS A 44 13.62 7.38 -17.49
N HIS A 45 14.38 7.94 -18.44
CA HIS A 45 15.83 8.12 -18.27
C HIS A 45 16.19 9.30 -17.36
N ILE A 46 15.33 10.31 -17.29
CA ILE A 46 15.52 11.50 -16.42
C ILE A 46 15.09 11.21 -14.98
N GLN A 47 14.13 10.31 -14.78
CA GLN A 47 13.55 9.96 -13.49
C GLN A 47 14.59 9.67 -12.39
N PRO A 48 15.66 8.87 -12.61
CA PRO A 48 16.63 8.61 -11.54
C PRO A 48 17.38 9.86 -11.07
N ILE A 49 17.59 10.83 -11.97
CA ILE A 49 18.25 12.09 -11.65
C ILE A 49 17.33 12.94 -10.79
N VAL A 50 16.07 13.07 -11.20
CA VAL A 50 15.05 13.81 -10.44
C VAL A 50 14.84 13.17 -9.06
N ASN A 51 14.71 11.85 -9.01
CA ASN A 51 14.57 11.11 -7.75
C ASN A 51 15.76 11.37 -6.82
N ARG A 52 16.99 11.45 -7.35
CA ARG A 52 18.18 11.78 -6.54
C ARG A 52 18.13 13.20 -5.97
N ILE A 53 17.66 14.18 -6.76
CA ILE A 53 17.49 15.55 -6.27
C ILE A 53 16.44 15.60 -5.17
N VAL A 54 15.28 14.97 -5.39
CA VAL A 54 14.19 14.90 -4.41
C VAL A 54 14.65 14.21 -3.13
N ALA A 55 15.30 13.05 -3.24
CA ALA A 55 15.84 12.31 -2.10
C ALA A 55 16.85 13.13 -1.29
N HIS A 56 17.72 13.91 -1.97
CA HIS A 56 18.68 14.78 -1.28
C HIS A 56 18.04 15.94 -0.52
N SER A 57 16.86 16.37 -0.95
CA SER A 57 16.06 17.41 -0.27
C SER A 57 15.04 16.85 0.74
N SER A 58 14.99 15.53 0.92
CA SER A 58 13.99 14.88 1.79
C SER A 58 14.27 15.16 3.26
N LEU A 59 13.21 15.42 4.03
CA LEU A 59 13.27 15.55 5.50
C LEU A 59 13.49 14.21 6.20
N VAL A 60 13.23 13.11 5.49
CA VAL A 60 13.37 11.74 5.99
C VAL A 60 14.36 10.98 5.10
N ALA A 61 15.16 10.10 5.72
CA ALA A 61 16.14 9.30 5.01
C ALA A 61 15.50 8.35 3.99
N ASP A 62 16.11 8.22 2.81
CA ASP A 62 15.74 7.25 1.76
C ASP A 62 16.30 5.86 2.12
N ARG A 63 15.59 5.15 3.00
CA ARG A 63 15.95 3.82 3.51
C ARG A 63 14.79 2.84 3.28
N ALA A 64 15.13 1.58 2.98
CA ALA A 64 14.15 0.53 2.69
C ALA A 64 13.19 0.24 3.87
N LEU A 65 13.65 0.44 5.11
CA LEU A 65 12.85 0.30 6.33
C LEU A 65 12.99 1.56 7.16
N PRO A 66 12.05 2.52 7.05
CA PRO A 66 12.07 3.76 7.83
C PRO A 66 11.98 3.52 9.34
N ASP A 67 12.44 4.48 10.14
CA ASP A 67 12.31 4.43 11.59
C ASP A 67 10.99 5.08 12.02
N ALA A 68 10.25 4.44 12.94
CA ALA A 68 8.99 5.00 13.44
C ALA A 68 9.20 6.34 14.18
N ILE A 69 10.41 6.60 14.69
CA ILE A 69 10.73 7.88 15.34
C ILE A 69 10.62 9.09 14.40
N ASP A 70 10.82 8.86 13.08
CA ASP A 70 10.68 9.90 12.05
C ASP A 70 9.20 10.25 11.80
N PHE A 71 8.27 9.43 12.31
CA PHE A 71 6.83 9.53 12.07
C PHE A 71 6.03 9.46 13.38
N PRO A 72 6.00 10.53 14.19
CA PRO A 72 5.34 10.53 15.51
C PRO A 72 3.86 10.13 15.48
N TRP A 73 3.18 10.31 14.35
CA TRP A 73 1.78 9.90 14.14
C TRP A 73 1.58 8.38 14.16
N VAL A 74 2.62 7.58 13.94
CA VAL A 74 2.55 6.10 14.01
C VAL A 74 2.09 5.66 15.40
N ALA A 75 2.54 6.32 16.46
CA ALA A 75 2.15 5.98 17.84
C ALA A 75 0.63 6.15 18.09
N VAL A 76 -0.04 7.01 17.32
CA VAL A 76 -1.51 7.14 17.37
C VAL A 76 -2.16 5.95 16.70
N LEU A 77 -1.71 5.58 15.50
CA LEU A 77 -2.23 4.42 14.77
C LEU A 77 -2.02 3.12 15.55
N GLU A 78 -0.85 2.92 16.16
CA GLU A 78 -0.53 1.75 16.98
C GLU A 78 -1.37 1.66 18.24
N ARG A 79 -1.80 2.80 18.80
CA ARG A 79 -2.70 2.80 19.96
C ARG A 79 -4.13 2.49 19.54
N GLU A 80 -4.60 3.09 18.45
CA GLU A 80 -5.98 3.02 17.98
C GLU A 80 -6.25 1.88 16.99
N TRP A 81 -5.26 1.03 16.69
CA TRP A 81 -5.35 0.02 15.63
C TRP A 81 -6.57 -0.91 15.74
N ARG A 82 -7.05 -1.17 16.96
CA ARG A 82 -8.26 -1.98 17.19
C ARG A 82 -9.51 -1.25 16.72
N THR A 83 -9.65 0.03 17.04
CA THR A 83 -10.73 0.89 16.56
C THR A 83 -10.74 0.93 15.03
N ILE A 84 -9.58 1.18 14.42
CA ILE A 84 -9.42 1.24 12.96
C ILE A 84 -9.83 -0.10 12.32
N ARG A 85 -9.33 -1.21 12.86
CA ARG A 85 -9.67 -2.56 12.39
C ARG A 85 -11.16 -2.84 12.52
N ASP A 86 -11.75 -2.50 13.65
CA ASP A 86 -13.15 -2.83 13.95
C ASP A 86 -14.10 -2.03 13.03
N GLU A 87 -13.84 -0.74 12.82
CA GLU A 87 -14.58 0.09 11.86
C GLU A 87 -14.40 -0.40 10.42
N ALA A 88 -13.16 -0.70 10.00
CA ALA A 88 -12.89 -1.23 8.67
C ALA A 88 -13.57 -2.59 8.44
N THR A 89 -13.58 -3.47 9.44
CA THR A 89 -14.25 -4.79 9.37
C THR A 89 -15.76 -4.63 9.21
N ALA A 90 -16.36 -3.66 9.89
CA ALA A 90 -17.78 -3.34 9.76
C ALA A 90 -18.09 -2.72 8.39
N ALA A 91 -17.30 -1.74 7.94
CA ALA A 91 -17.50 -1.06 6.65
C ALA A 91 -17.31 -2.02 5.45
N LEU A 92 -16.43 -3.01 5.59
CA LEU A 92 -16.10 -3.99 4.55
C LEU A 92 -16.85 -5.33 4.72
N SER A 93 -17.88 -5.40 5.57
CA SER A 93 -18.66 -6.64 5.76
C SER A 93 -19.36 -7.10 4.49
N ASP A 94 -19.70 -6.15 3.61
CA ASP A 94 -20.21 -6.40 2.26
C ASP A 94 -19.28 -5.76 1.22
N LEU A 95 -18.55 -6.59 0.49
CA LEU A 95 -17.63 -6.14 -0.54
C LEU A 95 -18.31 -5.85 -1.88
N SER A 96 -19.60 -6.19 -2.06
CA SER A 96 -20.28 -6.05 -3.34
C SER A 96 -20.29 -4.61 -3.87
N GLY A 97 -20.32 -3.62 -2.98
CA GLY A 97 -20.24 -2.20 -3.29
C GLY A 97 -18.83 -1.60 -3.37
N VAL A 98 -17.78 -2.35 -3.05
CA VAL A 98 -16.40 -1.82 -2.99
C VAL A 98 -15.68 -2.09 -4.31
N PRO A 99 -15.39 -1.09 -5.16
CA PRO A 99 -14.81 -1.36 -6.47
C PRO A 99 -13.39 -1.97 -6.38
N PRO A 100 -12.97 -2.76 -7.39
CA PRO A 100 -11.60 -3.18 -7.54
C PRO A 100 -10.62 -2.00 -7.54
N LEU A 101 -9.45 -2.16 -6.94
CA LEU A 101 -8.42 -1.11 -6.89
C LEU A 101 -7.96 -0.69 -8.29
N ALA A 102 -7.89 -1.64 -9.23
CA ALA A 102 -7.49 -1.36 -10.62
C ALA A 102 -8.48 -0.44 -11.38
N ASP A 103 -9.72 -0.34 -10.89
CA ASP A 103 -10.74 0.56 -11.42
C ASP A 103 -10.65 1.96 -10.79
N ILE A 104 -10.25 2.04 -9.51
CA ILE A 104 -10.03 3.31 -8.80
C ILE A 104 -8.69 3.94 -9.22
N SER A 105 -7.65 3.13 -9.37
CA SER A 105 -6.29 3.55 -9.69
C SER A 105 -5.71 2.70 -10.82
N PRO A 106 -5.80 3.20 -12.07
CA PRO A 106 -5.23 2.53 -13.23
C PRO A 106 -3.72 2.24 -13.09
N ASP A 107 -3.00 3.11 -12.39
CA ASP A 107 -1.55 3.00 -12.15
C ASP A 107 -1.16 1.75 -11.35
N HIS A 108 -2.08 1.18 -10.58
CA HIS A 108 -1.83 -0.03 -9.78
C HIS A 108 -2.18 -1.33 -10.49
N ARG A 109 -2.69 -1.28 -11.73
CA ARG A 109 -3.19 -2.48 -12.43
C ARG A 109 -2.11 -3.53 -12.68
N ASP A 110 -0.86 -3.11 -12.87
CA ASP A 110 0.27 -4.02 -13.11
C ASP A 110 0.60 -4.87 -11.87
N ILE A 111 0.26 -4.39 -10.67
CA ILE A 111 0.52 -5.08 -9.40
C ILE A 111 -0.75 -5.65 -8.76
N ALA A 112 -1.92 -5.14 -9.14
CA ALA A 112 -3.23 -5.53 -8.65
C ALA A 112 -4.13 -5.98 -9.83
N PRO A 113 -3.86 -7.17 -10.42
CA PRO A 113 -4.62 -7.64 -11.56
C PRO A 113 -6.08 -7.99 -11.19
N GLY A 114 -7.03 -7.40 -11.92
CA GLY A 114 -8.45 -7.73 -11.83
C GLY A 114 -9.11 -7.39 -10.49
N ASP A 115 -10.01 -8.27 -10.04
CA ASP A 115 -10.83 -8.11 -8.83
C ASP A 115 -10.17 -8.68 -7.56
N GLN A 116 -8.85 -8.80 -7.57
CA GLN A 116 -8.14 -9.43 -6.45
C GLN A 116 -7.92 -8.47 -5.28
N TRP A 117 -7.84 -7.17 -5.58
CA TRP A 117 -7.55 -6.13 -4.60
C TRP A 117 -8.70 -5.14 -4.59
N ARG A 118 -9.24 -4.89 -3.40
CA ARG A 118 -10.27 -3.89 -3.15
C ARG A 118 -9.76 -2.92 -2.09
N SER A 119 -10.22 -1.67 -2.13
CA SER A 119 -9.72 -0.64 -1.22
C SER A 119 -10.85 0.28 -0.76
N LEU A 120 -10.87 0.56 0.54
CA LEU A 120 -11.73 1.55 1.16
C LEU A 120 -10.89 2.80 1.46
N PHE A 121 -11.00 3.82 0.61
CA PHE A 121 -10.30 5.09 0.82
C PHE A 121 -11.13 5.99 1.74
N LEU A 122 -10.57 6.38 2.90
CA LEU A 122 -11.09 7.51 3.68
C LEU A 122 -10.57 8.82 3.07
N TYR A 123 -9.27 8.83 2.78
CA TYR A 123 -8.59 9.88 2.02
C TYR A 123 -7.69 9.20 0.98
N GLY A 124 -7.76 9.65 -0.28
CA GLY A 124 -6.98 9.11 -1.39
C GLY A 124 -6.79 10.15 -2.48
N TYR A 125 -5.59 10.22 -3.06
CA TYR A 125 -5.25 11.17 -4.14
C TYR A 125 -5.55 12.65 -3.82
N GLY A 126 -5.51 13.03 -2.54
CA GLY A 126 -5.83 14.39 -2.07
C GLY A 126 -7.32 14.66 -1.87
N TYR A 127 -8.19 13.66 -2.06
CA TYR A 127 -9.63 13.77 -1.86
C TYR A 127 -10.06 13.01 -0.61
N ARG A 128 -11.09 13.54 0.05
CA ARG A 128 -11.80 12.89 1.16
C ARG A 128 -13.05 12.21 0.63
N ASP A 129 -13.28 10.97 1.05
CA ASP A 129 -14.55 10.29 0.84
C ASP A 129 -15.43 10.45 2.09
N ASP A 130 -16.43 11.31 2.01
CA ASP A 130 -17.33 11.61 3.12
C ASP A 130 -18.21 10.40 3.52
N ALA A 131 -18.54 9.51 2.58
CA ALA A 131 -19.33 8.32 2.89
C ALA A 131 -18.50 7.32 3.69
N ASN A 132 -17.27 7.06 3.26
CA ASN A 132 -16.38 6.14 3.96
C ASN A 132 -15.95 6.71 5.32
N CYS A 133 -15.71 8.02 5.43
CA CYS A 133 -15.44 8.66 6.73
C CYS A 133 -16.64 8.62 7.69
N ARG A 134 -17.89 8.58 7.17
CA ARG A 134 -19.07 8.37 8.02
C ARG A 134 -19.21 6.91 8.46
N ALA A 135 -18.74 5.97 7.64
CA ALA A 135 -18.71 4.54 7.99
C ALA A 135 -17.62 4.22 9.03
N CYS A 136 -16.52 4.96 9.02
CA CYS A 136 -15.43 4.87 10.00
C CYS A 136 -15.26 6.20 10.76
N PRO A 137 -16.20 6.59 11.65
CA PRO A 137 -16.23 7.91 12.26
C PRO A 137 -15.16 8.17 13.32
N GLN A 138 -14.51 7.14 13.86
CA GLN A 138 -13.42 7.28 14.84
C GLN A 138 -12.04 7.21 14.20
N THR A 139 -11.91 6.55 13.05
CA THR A 139 -10.69 6.48 12.23
C THR A 139 -10.37 7.81 11.57
#